data_AF-A0A9P3N573-F1
#
_entry.id   AF-A0A9P3N573-F1
#
_cell.length_a   1.000
_cell.length_b   1.000
_cell.length_c   1.000
_cell.angle_alpha   90.00
_cell.angle_beta   90.00
_cell.angle_gamma   90.00
#
_symmetry.space_group_name_H-M   'P 1'
#
loop_
_entity.id
_entity.type
_entity.pdbx_description
1 polymer ?
#
loop_
_entity_poly.entity_id
_entity_poly.type
_entity_poly.pdbx_seq_one_letter_code
_entity_poly.pdbx_strand_id
1 'polypeptide(L)'
;LPAAWKIHNAFHVQLLKPYRDPNTIFVGRQPPPLPPALLQNEPEYEVDSMLAHCRRRNGTVELLIRWKGYDPSEDSWVPESDMGNARRPLHDYLVQQAPPVREPSPALVPPPSPPRQATIGAPENDLETGRG
;
A
#
# COMPACT_ATOMS: atom_id res chain seq x y z
N LEU A 1 -30.99 2.54 34.78
CA LEU A 1 -32.09 3.48 34.46
C LEU A 1 -32.42 4.28 35.71
N PRO A 2 -32.68 5.59 35.64
CA PRO A 2 -33.01 6.39 36.82
C PRO A 2 -34.26 5.83 37.51
N ALA A 3 -34.22 5.67 38.84
CA ALA A 3 -35.32 5.08 39.62
C ALA A 3 -36.64 5.87 39.53
N ALA A 4 -36.58 7.14 39.14
CA ALA A 4 -37.74 8.01 39.01
C ALA A 4 -38.55 7.80 37.71
N TRP A 5 -38.03 7.05 36.74
CA TRP A 5 -38.69 6.91 35.44
C TRP A 5 -39.72 5.79 35.47
N LYS A 6 -41.00 6.16 35.33
CA LYS A 6 -42.10 5.23 35.14
C LYS A 6 -42.19 4.84 33.66
N ILE A 7 -41.27 4.00 33.21
CA ILE A 7 -41.26 3.48 31.84
C ILE A 7 -42.23 2.29 31.80
N HIS A 8 -43.30 2.41 31.01
CA HIS A 8 -44.26 1.32 30.81
C HIS A 8 -43.83 0.46 29.61
N ASN A 9 -44.02 -0.86 29.71
CA ASN A 9 -43.75 -1.81 28.62
C ASN A 9 -44.87 -1.85 27.56
N ALA A 10 -45.92 -1.04 27.73
CA ALA A 10 -47.02 -0.88 26.80
C ALA A 10 -47.05 0.57 26.30
N PHE A 11 -47.17 0.76 24.99
CA PHE A 11 -47.29 2.08 24.35
C PHE A 11 -48.40 2.06 23.30
N HIS A 12 -49.03 3.22 23.08
CA HIS A 12 -50.15 3.36 22.17
C HIS A 12 -49.66 3.48 20.72
N VAL A 13 -50.00 2.50 19.88
CA VAL A 13 -49.50 2.39 18.49
C VAL A 13 -49.87 3.60 17.63
N GLN A 14 -51.00 4.26 17.90
CA GLN A 14 -51.46 5.42 17.12
C GLN A 14 -50.62 6.69 17.34
N LEU A 15 -49.82 6.75 18.41
CA LEU A 15 -48.90 7.88 18.66
C LEU A 15 -47.57 7.72 17.92
N LEU A 16 -47.33 6.57 17.27
CA LEU A 16 -46.14 6.40 16.45
C LEU A 16 -46.23 7.31 15.23
N LYS A 17 -45.16 8.05 14.97
CA LYS A 17 -44.98 8.72 13.68
C LYS A 17 -44.74 7.63 12.61
N PRO A 18 -45.38 7.72 11.44
CA PRO A 18 -45.08 6.82 10.33
C PRO A 18 -43.58 6.79 10.02
N TYR A 19 -43.04 5.61 9.77
CA TYR A 19 -41.65 5.48 9.32
C TYR A 19 -41.48 6.22 8.01
N ARG A 20 -40.39 6.99 7.93
CA ARG A 20 -39.98 7.66 6.72
C ARG A 20 -38.53 7.31 6.47
N ASP A 21 -38.25 6.82 5.27
CA ASP A 21 -36.92 6.44 4.89
C ASP A 21 -35.98 7.67 4.95
N PRO A 22 -34.89 7.63 5.71
CA PRO A 22 -33.96 8.75 5.88
C PRO A 22 -33.38 9.27 4.56
N ASN A 23 -33.18 8.42 3.55
CA ASN A 23 -32.66 8.82 2.25
C ASN A 23 -33.66 9.71 1.49
N THR A 24 -34.97 9.56 1.76
CA THR A 24 -36.02 10.42 1.19
C THR A 24 -36.20 11.76 1.92
N ILE A 25 -35.98 11.81 3.24
CA ILE A 25 -36.19 13.05 4.03
C ILE A 25 -34.93 13.91 4.04
N PHE A 26 -33.76 13.28 4.15
CA PHE A 26 -32.46 13.95 4.24
C PHE A 26 -31.69 13.74 2.95
N VAL A 27 -32.26 14.20 1.85
CA VAL A 27 -31.64 14.09 0.53
C VAL A 27 -30.24 14.72 0.55
N GLY A 28 -29.24 13.95 0.14
CA GLY A 28 -27.84 14.38 0.13
C GLY A 28 -27.11 14.28 1.48
N ARG A 29 -27.78 13.87 2.56
CA ARG A 29 -27.11 13.54 3.82
C ARG A 29 -26.57 12.12 3.76
N GLN A 30 -25.26 11.95 3.85
CA GLN A 30 -24.70 10.64 4.11
C GLN A 30 -25.03 10.25 5.57
N PRO A 31 -25.55 9.04 5.83
CA PRO A 31 -25.59 8.54 7.20
C PRO A 31 -24.17 8.57 7.79
N PRO A 32 -24.04 8.86 9.10
CA PRO A 32 -22.73 8.83 9.72
C PRO A 32 -22.10 7.44 9.51
N PRO A 33 -20.77 7.39 9.33
CA PRO A 33 -20.07 6.12 9.24
C PRO A 33 -20.36 5.28 10.48
N LEU A 34 -20.37 3.96 10.29
CA LEU A 34 -20.55 3.03 11.41
C LEU A 34 -19.43 3.26 12.44
N PRO A 35 -19.69 3.08 13.73
CA PRO A 35 -18.64 3.16 14.73
C PRO A 35 -17.52 2.15 14.41
N PRO A 36 -16.25 2.50 14.66
CA PRO A 36 -15.12 1.62 14.40
C PRO A 36 -15.24 0.32 15.18
N ALA A 37 -14.65 -0.74 14.62
CA ALA A 37 -14.54 -2.01 15.33
C ALA A 37 -13.59 -1.82 16.53
N LEU A 38 -13.84 -2.52 17.63
CA LEU A 38 -12.91 -2.51 18.78
C LEU A 38 -12.04 -3.76 18.72
N LEU A 39 -10.75 -3.59 18.45
CA LEU A 39 -9.74 -4.63 18.57
C LEU A 39 -8.88 -4.33 19.79
N GLN A 40 -8.84 -5.25 20.76
CA GLN A 40 -8.09 -5.05 22.02
C GLN A 40 -8.49 -3.75 22.79
N ASN A 41 -9.76 -3.35 22.71
CA ASN A 41 -10.31 -2.09 23.25
C ASN A 41 -9.82 -0.80 22.56
N GLU A 42 -9.09 -0.91 21.45
CA GLU A 42 -8.72 0.23 20.61
C GLU A 42 -9.58 0.27 19.33
N PRO A 43 -9.92 1.46 18.81
CA PRO A 43 -10.70 1.60 17.60
C PRO A 43 -9.87 1.22 16.36
N GLU A 44 -10.38 0.26 15.60
CA GLU A 44 -9.85 -0.18 14.32
C GLU A 44 -10.80 0.23 13.18
N TYR A 45 -10.22 0.81 12.13
CA TYR A 45 -10.92 1.32 10.96
C TYR A 45 -10.58 0.47 9.73
N GLU A 46 -11.57 0.19 8.90
CA GLU A 46 -11.36 -0.56 7.66
C GLU A 46 -10.73 0.35 6.60
N VAL A 47 -9.60 -0.10 6.05
CA VAL A 47 -8.91 0.57 4.94
C VAL A 47 -9.63 0.24 3.63
N ASP A 48 -10.00 1.28 2.88
CA ASP A 48 -10.53 1.12 1.51
C ASP A 48 -9.38 1.02 0.50
N SER A 49 -8.47 2.00 0.51
CA SER A 49 -7.32 2.03 -0.39
C SER A 49 -6.17 2.88 0.14
N MET A 50 -4.96 2.63 -0.37
CA MET A 50 -3.79 3.46 -0.10
C MET A 50 -3.57 4.45 -1.25
N LEU A 51 -3.46 5.74 -0.91
CA LEU A 51 -3.37 6.81 -1.90
C LEU A 51 -1.93 7.24 -2.17
N ALA A 52 -1.11 7.30 -1.12
CA ALA A 52 0.27 7.74 -1.20
C ALA A 52 1.11 7.15 -0.07
N HIS A 53 2.43 7.22 -0.21
CA HIS A 53 3.39 6.96 0.86
C HIS A 53 4.44 8.06 0.88
N CYS A 54 4.96 8.39 2.06
CA CYS A 54 6.08 9.31 2.20
C CYS A 54 7.08 8.78 3.24
N ARG A 55 8.35 9.08 3.03
CA ARG A 55 9.41 8.74 3.97
C ARG A 55 9.85 10.00 4.70
N ARG A 56 9.72 9.99 6.02
CA ARG A 56 10.17 11.06 6.92
C ARG A 56 11.69 11.00 7.07
N ARG A 57 12.30 12.14 7.45
CA ARG A 57 13.76 12.28 7.63
C ARG A 57 14.32 11.36 8.72
N ASN A 58 13.51 11.00 9.70
CA ASN A 58 13.86 10.06 10.78
C ASN A 58 13.81 8.58 10.33
N GLY A 59 13.47 8.30 9.07
CA GLY A 59 13.39 6.95 8.52
C GLY A 59 12.00 6.31 8.60
N THR A 60 11.04 6.93 9.29
CA THR A 60 9.65 6.43 9.38
C THR A 60 8.93 6.58 8.04
N VAL A 61 8.16 5.56 7.67
CA VAL A 61 7.25 5.59 6.51
C VAL A 61 5.84 5.88 7.00
N GLU A 62 5.21 6.87 6.39
CA GLU A 62 3.80 7.18 6.59
C GLU A 62 3.04 6.95 5.29
N LEU A 63 1.79 6.53 5.44
CA LEU A 63 0.92 6.10 4.37
C LEU A 63 -0.37 6.92 4.43
N LEU A 64 -0.80 7.45 3.29
CA LEU A 64 -2.06 8.17 3.18
C LEU A 64 -3.18 7.18 2.87
N ILE A 65 -4.13 7.07 3.80
CA ILE A 65 -5.17 6.05 3.80
C ILE A 65 -6.53 6.67 3.45
N ARG A 66 -7.25 6.04 2.51
CA ARG A 66 -8.68 6.22 2.30
C ARG A 66 -9.44 5.26 3.21
N TRP A 67 -10.30 5.79 4.06
CA TRP A 67 -11.11 4.99 4.99
C TRP A 67 -12.42 4.56 4.37
N LYS A 68 -12.81 3.31 4.61
CA LYS A 68 -14.03 2.76 4.01
C LYS A 68 -15.28 3.35 4.66
N GLY A 69 -16.15 3.92 3.83
CA GLY A 69 -17.39 4.54 4.30
C GLY A 69 -17.22 5.96 4.86
N TYR A 70 -16.03 6.53 4.74
CA TYR A 70 -15.74 7.92 5.09
C TYR A 70 -15.48 8.74 3.82
N ASP A 71 -15.69 10.05 3.94
CA ASP A 71 -15.42 10.99 2.87
C ASP A 71 -13.90 11.15 2.63
N PRO A 72 -13.50 11.56 1.41
CA PRO A 72 -12.11 11.93 1.09
C PRO A 72 -11.49 12.96 2.03
N SER A 73 -12.32 13.78 2.70
CA SER A 73 -11.85 14.77 3.67
C SER A 73 -11.29 14.15 4.94
N GLU A 74 -11.61 12.90 5.23
CA GLU A 74 -11.15 12.15 6.41
C GLU A 74 -9.85 11.37 6.12
N ASP A 75 -9.29 11.48 4.92
CA ASP A 75 -8.02 10.83 4.56
C ASP A 75 -6.91 11.27 5.51
N SER A 76 -6.18 10.30 6.06
CA SER A 76 -5.17 10.59 7.08
C SER A 76 -3.86 9.83 6.85
N TRP A 77 -2.78 10.43 7.35
CA TRP A 77 -1.44 9.85 7.32
C TRP A 77 -1.26 8.94 8.54
N VAL A 78 -1.01 7.66 8.28
CA VAL A 78 -0.84 6.62 9.30
C VAL A 78 0.55 6.02 9.16
N PRO A 79 1.28 5.75 10.26
CA PRO A 79 2.58 5.09 10.18
C PRO A 79 2.42 3.65 9.69
N GLU A 80 3.40 3.15 8.93
CA GLU A 80 3.40 1.78 8.40
C GLU A 80 3.28 0.71 9.51
N SER A 81 3.74 1.00 10.72
CA SER A 81 3.63 0.12 11.89
C SER A 81 2.19 -0.25 12.26
N ASP A 82 1.24 0.63 11.97
CA ASP A 82 -0.14 0.49 12.42
C ASP A 82 -0.98 -0.27 11.38
N MET A 83 -0.43 -0.54 10.19
CA MET A 83 -1.09 -1.25 9.10
C MET A 83 -0.99 -2.78 9.20
N GLY A 84 -0.74 -3.33 10.39
CA GLY A 84 -0.52 -4.76 10.61
C GLY A 84 -1.64 -5.66 10.05
N ASN A 85 -2.88 -5.21 10.14
CA ASN A 85 -4.07 -5.94 9.66
C ASN A 85 -4.43 -5.63 8.20
N ALA A 86 -3.83 -4.60 7.59
CA ALA A 86 -4.15 -4.10 6.25
C ALA A 86 -3.08 -4.47 5.20
N ARG A 87 -2.62 -5.73 5.19
CA ARG A 87 -1.55 -6.19 4.29
C ARG A 87 -1.96 -6.22 2.81
N ARG A 88 -3.24 -6.45 2.51
CA ARG A 88 -3.74 -6.54 1.12
C ARG A 88 -3.74 -5.17 0.41
N PRO A 89 -4.32 -4.10 0.98
CA PRO A 89 -4.25 -2.77 0.38
C PRO A 89 -2.83 -2.28 0.10
N LEU A 90 -1.89 -2.58 1.01
CA LEU A 90 -0.47 -2.29 0.82
C LEU A 90 0.11 -2.98 -0.42
N HIS A 91 -0.14 -4.28 -0.53
CA HIS A 91 0.31 -5.07 -1.67
C HIS A 91 -0.25 -4.54 -2.99
N ASP A 92 -1.54 -4.27 -3.05
CA ASP A 92 -2.21 -3.85 -4.28
C ASP A 92 -1.67 -2.48 -4.76
N TYR A 93 -1.43 -1.56 -3.83
CA TYR A 93 -0.78 -0.30 -4.15
C TYR A 93 0.65 -0.48 -4.69
N LEU A 94 1.45 -1.35 -4.06
CA LEU A 94 2.82 -1.60 -4.50
C LEU A 94 2.87 -2.21 -5.90
N VAL A 95 1.94 -3.12 -6.21
CA VAL A 95 1.78 -3.68 -7.57
C VAL A 95 1.41 -2.59 -8.57
N GLN A 96 0.49 -1.68 -8.19
CA GLN A 96 0.07 -0.58 -9.05
C GLN A 96 1.20 0.43 -9.34
N GLN A 97 2.06 0.68 -8.35
CA GLN A 97 3.21 1.59 -8.46
C GLN A 97 4.45 0.94 -9.08
N ALA A 98 4.49 -0.39 -9.18
CA ALA A 98 5.63 -1.08 -9.76
C ALA A 98 5.83 -0.62 -11.21
N PRO A 99 7.06 -0.28 -11.63
CA PRO A 99 7.32 -0.01 -13.03
C PRO A 99 6.89 -1.24 -13.86
N PRO A 100 6.39 -1.05 -15.10
CA PRO A 100 6.03 -2.18 -15.94
C PRO A 100 7.24 -3.10 -16.01
N VAL A 101 7.04 -4.36 -15.62
CA VAL A 101 8.09 -5.39 -15.58
C VAL A 101 8.79 -5.35 -16.92
N ARG A 102 10.02 -4.82 -16.96
CA ARG A 102 10.91 -5.07 -18.09
C ARG A 102 11.17 -6.57 -18.01
N GLU A 103 10.54 -7.35 -18.88
CA GLU A 103 10.94 -8.74 -19.07
C GLU A 103 12.48 -8.76 -19.19
N PRO A 104 13.17 -9.72 -18.53
CA PRO A 104 14.60 -9.83 -18.71
C PRO A 104 14.87 -9.97 -20.20
N SER A 105 15.50 -8.95 -20.79
CA SER A 105 15.85 -8.92 -22.21
C SER A 105 16.61 -10.21 -22.52
N PRO A 106 16.22 -11.00 -23.54
CA PRO A 106 16.81 -12.31 -23.83
C PRO A 106 18.20 -12.19 -24.48
N ALA A 107 19.08 -11.35 -23.96
CA ALA A 107 20.41 -11.14 -24.51
C ALA A 107 21.43 -10.93 -23.39
N LEU A 108 22.00 -12.04 -22.90
CA LEU A 108 23.44 -12.14 -22.61
C LEU A 108 23.84 -13.59 -22.28
N VAL A 109 23.68 -14.51 -23.24
CA VAL A 109 24.64 -15.61 -23.31
C VAL A 109 25.81 -15.06 -24.12
N PRO A 110 26.98 -14.74 -23.52
CA PRO A 110 28.12 -14.28 -24.29
C PRO A 110 28.53 -15.39 -25.28
N PRO A 111 28.87 -15.06 -26.54
CA PRO A 111 29.38 -16.07 -27.47
C PRO A 111 30.69 -16.66 -26.91
N PRO A 112 30.95 -17.97 -27.11
CA PRO A 112 32.18 -18.59 -26.63
C PRO A 112 33.40 -17.92 -27.26
N SER A 113 34.38 -17.57 -26.43
CA SER A 113 35.62 -16.91 -26.83
C SER A 113 36.34 -17.70 -27.93
N PRO A 114 36.93 -17.04 -28.95
CA PRO A 114 37.72 -17.73 -29.96
C PRO A 114 38.99 -18.33 -29.33
N PRO A 115 39.49 -19.48 -29.84
CA PRO A 115 40.66 -20.13 -29.28
C PRO A 115 41.91 -19.27 -29.46
N ARG A 116 42.73 -19.20 -28.39
CA ARG A 116 44.03 -18.52 -28.38
C ARG A 116 44.90 -19.06 -29.52
N GLN A 117 45.30 -18.18 -30.45
CA GLN A 117 46.40 -18.51 -31.34
C GLN A 117 47.67 -18.65 -30.50
N ALA A 118 48.31 -19.81 -30.59
CA ALA A 118 49.62 -20.03 -30.00
C ALA A 118 50.64 -19.20 -30.80
N THR A 119 51.19 -18.17 -30.18
CA THR A 119 52.43 -17.55 -30.64
C THR A 119 53.52 -18.61 -30.53
N ILE A 120 53.85 -19.22 -31.67
CA ILE A 120 55.04 -20.05 -31.83
C ILE A 120 56.23 -19.11 -31.76
N GLY A 121 57.12 -19.35 -30.79
CA GLY A 121 58.34 -18.60 -30.61
C GLY A 121 59.25 -18.66 -31.85
N ALA A 122 59.95 -17.55 -32.09
CA ALA A 122 61.13 -17.53 -32.92
C ALA A 122 62.31 -17.05 -32.04
N PRO A 123 63.49 -17.68 -32.17
CA PRO A 123 64.54 -17.66 -31.16
C PRO A 123 65.42 -16.42 -31.21
N GLU A 124 65.99 -16.10 -30.05
CA GLU A 124 67.21 -15.31 -29.90
C GLU A 124 68.32 -15.88 -30.79
N ASN A 125 69.01 -15.01 -31.53
CA ASN A 125 70.38 -15.28 -31.93
C ASN A 125 71.20 -14.00 -31.82
N ASP A 126 72.22 -14.18 -30.99
CA ASP A 126 73.36 -13.37 -30.63
C ASP A 126 74.22 -12.80 -31.79
N LEU A 127 74.93 -11.73 -31.42
CA LEU A 127 76.27 -11.29 -31.86
C LEU A 127 76.60 -11.27 -33.37
N GLU A 128 77.00 -10.10 -33.89
CA GLU A 128 78.42 -9.73 -33.96
C GLU A 128 78.63 -8.31 -34.52
N THR A 129 79.56 -7.60 -33.90
CA THR A 129 80.09 -6.29 -34.27
C THR A 129 81.20 -6.45 -35.32
N GLY A 130 81.25 -5.64 -36.36
CA GLY A 130 82.38 -5.67 -37.31
C GLY A 130 82.45 -4.45 -38.22
N ARG A 131 83.33 -3.51 -37.88
CA ARG A 131 83.75 -2.36 -38.70
C ARG A 131 84.53 -2.82 -39.94
N GLY A 132 84.39 -2.05 -41.02
CA GLY A 132 85.32 -1.99 -42.16
C GLY A 132 85.14 -0.66 -42.85
#